data_AF-X0VGS6-F1
#
_entry.id   AF-X0VGS6-F1
#
_cell.length_a   1.000
_cell.length_b   1.000
_cell.length_c   1.000
_cell.angle_alpha   90.00
_cell.angle_beta   90.00
_cell.angle_gamma   90.00
#
_symmetry.space_group_name_H-M   'P 1'
#
loop_
_entity.id
_entity.type
_entity.pdbx_description
1 polymer ?
#
loop_
_entity_poly.entity_id
_entity_poly.type
_entity_poly.pdbx_seq_one_letter_code
_entity_poly.pdbx_strand_id
1 'polypeptide(L)'
;MATFPELSRSPGAKGFAEEIDPGVMQIGKKASGLPVLNKLFTFAGKTWKFTLYLTIQADKETVLTFYEANKDVPFDWSNTQETSPITYEVIFMHPPKCTLDKVKNRWRIVNTFTQYSPL
;
A
#
# COMPACT_ATOMS: atom_id res chain seq x y z
N MET A 1 9.75 -13.91 -3.50
CA MET A 1 8.47 -13.27 -3.15
C MET A 1 7.79 -12.81 -4.43
N ALA A 2 6.47 -12.70 -4.44
CA ALA A 2 5.78 -12.11 -5.59
C ALA A 2 6.08 -10.61 -5.65
N THR A 3 6.04 -10.03 -6.84
CA THR A 3 6.22 -8.58 -7.04
C THR A 3 4.94 -8.03 -7.65
N PHE A 4 4.49 -6.87 -7.17
CA PHE A 4 3.30 -6.23 -7.74
C PHE A 4 3.50 -6.00 -9.25
N PRO A 5 2.53 -6.35 -10.11
CA PRO A 5 2.72 -6.35 -11.56
C PRO A 5 2.99 -4.94 -12.10
N GLU A 6 3.87 -4.86 -13.10
CA GLU A 6 4.01 -3.65 -13.92
C GLU A 6 2.77 -3.48 -14.80
N LEU A 7 2.19 -2.29 -14.81
CA LEU A 7 0.95 -2.00 -15.54
C LEU A 7 1.19 -0.96 -16.63
N SER A 8 0.46 -1.07 -17.74
CA SER A 8 0.65 -0.27 -18.95
C SER A 8 0.40 1.23 -18.77
N ARG A 9 -0.16 1.65 -17.62
CA ARG A 9 -0.43 3.05 -17.30
C ARG A 9 0.16 3.42 -15.96
N SER A 10 0.95 4.50 -15.98
CA SER A 10 1.57 5.10 -14.80
C SER A 10 0.50 5.54 -13.79
N PRO A 11 0.70 5.31 -12.48
CA PRO A 11 -0.24 5.70 -11.44
C PRO A 11 -0.57 7.19 -11.54
N GLY A 12 -1.82 7.52 -11.91
CA GLY A 12 -2.29 8.89 -11.85
C GLY A 12 -2.29 9.41 -10.42
N ALA A 13 -2.06 10.71 -10.24
CA ALA A 13 -2.18 11.49 -9.01
C ALA A 13 -2.15 10.69 -7.69
N LYS A 14 -0.92 10.51 -7.18
CA LYS A 14 -0.55 9.99 -5.86
C LYS A 14 -1.39 10.68 -4.77
N GLY A 15 -2.38 9.99 -4.23
CA GLY A 15 -3.18 10.48 -3.10
C GLY A 15 -2.65 9.85 -1.81
N PHE A 16 -1.87 10.61 -1.05
CA PHE A 16 -1.41 10.22 0.28
C PHE A 16 -2.57 10.37 1.27
N ALA A 17 -2.97 9.27 1.88
CA ALA A 17 -3.67 9.28 3.15
C ALA A 17 -2.93 8.29 4.04
N GLU A 18 -2.02 8.79 4.85
CA GLU A 18 -1.49 8.06 5.99
C GLU A 18 -2.63 7.98 7.01
N GLU A 19 -3.32 6.84 7.04
CA GLU A 19 -4.18 6.50 8.16
C GLU A 19 -3.27 5.99 9.27
N ILE A 20 -2.97 6.87 10.21
CA ILE A 20 -2.34 6.49 11.48
C ILE A 20 -3.40 5.73 12.27
N ASP A 21 -3.14 4.48 12.59
CA ASP A 21 -3.98 3.70 13.50
C ASP A 21 -4.04 4.44 14.86
N PRO A 22 -5.23 4.89 15.31
CA PRO A 22 -5.38 5.62 16.57
C PRO A 22 -5.00 4.78 17.80
N GLY A 23 -4.84 3.46 17.66
CA GLY A 23 -4.38 2.55 18.71
C GLY A 23 -2.87 2.51 18.92
N VAL A 24 -2.06 3.13 18.06
CA VAL A 24 -0.60 3.01 18.11
C VAL A 24 0.04 4.31 18.59
N MET A 25 0.69 4.26 19.76
CA MET A 25 1.47 5.38 20.25
C MET A 25 2.67 5.65 19.33
N GLN A 26 2.75 6.85 18.79
CA GLN A 26 3.96 7.34 18.13
C GLN A 26 5.13 7.28 19.11
N ILE A 27 6.23 6.64 18.71
CA ILE A 27 7.47 6.67 19.49
C ILE A 27 7.95 8.12 19.51
N GLY A 28 7.69 8.79 20.64
CA GLY A 28 8.21 10.12 20.91
C GLY A 28 9.73 10.11 20.77
N LYS A 29 10.26 11.10 20.05
CA LYS A 29 11.69 11.35 19.87
C LYS A 29 12.48 11.06 21.16
N LYS A 30 13.56 10.30 20.99
CA LYS A 30 14.56 9.85 21.96
C LYS A 30 15.08 11.00 22.86
N ALA A 31 14.32 11.41 23.87
CA ALA A 31 14.73 12.42 24.86
C ALA A 31 14.05 12.31 26.24
N SER A 32 13.00 11.50 26.43
CA SER A 32 12.40 11.33 27.77
C SER A 32 12.95 10.07 28.44
N GLY A 33 13.94 10.22 29.32
CA GLY A 33 14.55 9.14 30.10
C GLY A 33 13.61 8.53 31.15
N LEU A 34 12.46 8.01 30.73
CA LEU A 34 11.54 7.25 31.57
C LEU A 34 11.56 5.77 31.15
N PRO A 35 11.55 4.83 32.12
CA PRO A 35 11.54 3.41 31.81
C PRO A 35 10.19 3.05 31.19
N VAL A 36 10.16 2.80 29.88
CA VAL A 36 8.99 2.27 29.20
C VAL A 36 8.83 0.82 29.65
N LEU A 37 7.96 0.63 30.64
CA LEU A 37 7.43 -0.67 31.07
C LEU A 37 6.97 -1.48 29.85
N ASN A 38 7.78 -2.46 29.45
CA ASN A 38 7.46 -3.74 28.79
C ASN A 38 6.15 -3.86 27.98
N LYS A 39 5.75 -2.83 27.24
CA LYS A 39 4.75 -2.93 26.19
C LYS A 39 5.52 -3.21 24.92
N LEU A 40 5.36 -4.44 24.43
CA LEU A 40 5.84 -4.93 23.14
C LEU A 40 5.89 -3.78 22.14
N PHE A 41 7.07 -3.46 21.61
CA PHE A 41 7.22 -2.50 20.52
C PHE A 41 6.50 -3.10 19.31
N THR A 42 5.19 -2.87 19.20
CA THR A 42 4.41 -3.28 18.04
C THR A 42 4.78 -2.34 16.92
N PHE A 43 5.48 -2.88 15.93
CA PHE A 43 5.76 -2.18 14.68
C PHE A 43 4.43 -1.72 14.07
N ALA A 44 4.23 -0.41 13.99
CA ALA A 44 3.12 0.18 13.26
C ALA A 44 3.52 0.24 11.79
N GLY A 45 3.13 -0.76 11.01
CA GLY A 45 3.38 -0.76 9.58
C GLY A 45 2.75 0.47 8.93
N LYS A 46 3.51 1.18 8.09
CA LYS A 46 2.95 2.25 7.27
C LYS A 46 1.88 1.65 6.36
N THR A 47 0.76 2.36 6.23
CA THR A 47 -0.33 1.97 5.32
C THR A 47 -0.42 2.99 4.19
N TRP A 48 -0.52 2.48 2.96
CA TRP A 48 -0.56 3.27 1.74
C TRP A 48 -1.81 2.99 0.93
N LYS A 49 -2.39 4.06 0.40
CA LYS A 49 -3.47 4.00 -0.57
C LYS A 49 -2.92 4.23 -1.98
N PHE A 50 -2.64 3.15 -2.68
CA PHE A 50 -2.10 3.19 -4.03
C PHE A 50 -3.23 3.22 -5.07
N THR A 51 -3.43 4.39 -5.71
CA THR A 51 -4.47 4.56 -6.72
C THR A 51 -3.91 4.51 -8.13
N LEU A 52 -4.43 3.59 -8.94
CA LEU A 52 -4.22 3.50 -10.38
C LEU A 52 -5.37 4.23 -11.07
N TYR A 53 -5.07 5.26 -11.86
CA TYR A 53 -6.06 5.97 -12.66
C TYR A 53 -5.98 5.54 -14.10
N LEU A 54 -7.11 5.69 -14.79
CA LEU A 54 -7.20 5.49 -16.22
C LEU A 54 -6.76 4.08 -16.65
N THR A 55 -6.96 3.04 -15.84
CA THR A 55 -6.56 1.66 -16.13
C THR A 55 -7.45 1.01 -17.21
N ILE A 56 -6.90 0.19 -18.10
CA ILE A 56 -7.70 -0.58 -19.08
C ILE A 56 -8.31 -1.84 -18.42
N GLN A 57 -9.25 -2.50 -19.09
CA GLN A 57 -9.87 -3.73 -18.58
C GLN A 57 -8.83 -4.84 -18.32
N ALA A 58 -7.88 -5.06 -19.23
CA ALA A 58 -6.85 -6.10 -19.08
C ALA A 58 -5.99 -5.87 -17.82
N ASP A 59 -5.51 -4.65 -17.60
CA ASP A 59 -4.73 -4.30 -16.41
C ASP A 59 -5.55 -4.44 -15.11
N LYS A 60 -6.86 -4.15 -15.15
CA LYS A 60 -7.76 -4.42 -14.02
C LYS A 60 -7.79 -5.91 -13.69
N GLU A 61 -7.96 -6.76 -14.69
CA GLU A 61 -7.98 -8.20 -14.53
C GLU A 61 -6.64 -8.73 -14.00
N THR A 62 -5.52 -8.17 -14.45
CA THR A 62 -4.19 -8.47 -13.91
C THR A 62 -4.11 -8.14 -12.43
N VAL A 63 -4.55 -6.96 -11.99
CA VAL A 63 -4.54 -6.57 -10.57
C VAL A 63 -5.44 -7.46 -9.73
N LEU A 64 -6.64 -7.79 -10.21
CA LEU A 64 -7.56 -8.68 -9.49
C LEU A 64 -7.03 -10.11 -9.38
N THR A 65 -6.43 -10.63 -10.46
CA THR A 65 -5.80 -11.95 -10.46
C THR A 65 -4.61 -11.99 -9.50
N PHE A 66 -3.79 -10.94 -9.50
CA PHE A 66 -2.69 -10.82 -8.55
C PHE A 66 -3.19 -10.74 -7.11
N TYR A 67 -4.26 -9.97 -6.85
CA TYR A 67 -4.91 -9.91 -5.54
C TYR A 67 -5.38 -11.30 -5.09
N GLU A 68 -6.16 -12.03 -5.90
CA GLU A 68 -6.66 -13.35 -5.48
C GLU A 68 -5.53 -14.34 -5.19
N ALA A 69 -4.42 -14.26 -5.92
CA ALA A 69 -3.25 -15.10 -5.70
C ALA A 69 -2.41 -14.68 -4.48
N ASN A 70 -2.45 -13.41 -4.06
CA ASN A 70 -1.54 -12.84 -3.06
C ASN A 70 -2.22 -12.10 -1.90
N LYS A 71 -3.54 -12.20 -1.74
CA LYS A 71 -4.31 -11.43 -0.73
C LYS A 71 -3.90 -11.72 0.72
N ASP A 72 -3.39 -12.92 0.99
CA ASP A 72 -3.01 -13.38 2.33
C ASP A 72 -1.49 -13.57 2.51
N VAL A 73 -0.68 -13.15 1.52
CA VAL A 73 0.79 -13.31 1.56
C VAL A 73 1.51 -11.98 1.29
N PRO A 74 2.66 -11.73 1.93
CA PRO A 74 3.48 -10.56 1.64
C PRO A 74 4.07 -10.59 0.23
N PHE A 75 4.18 -9.43 -0.40
CA PHE A 75 4.78 -9.24 -1.72
C PHE A 75 5.58 -7.93 -1.78
N ASP A 76 6.48 -7.87 -2.75
CA ASP A 76 7.32 -6.71 -2.97
C ASP A 76 6.55 -5.64 -3.76
N TRP A 77 6.50 -4.43 -3.21
CA TRP A 77 5.91 -3.27 -3.85
C TRP A 77 6.93 -2.13 -3.94
N SER A 78 7.28 -1.77 -5.18
CA SER A 78 8.13 -0.62 -5.43
C SER A 78 7.31 0.67 -5.33
N ASN A 79 7.56 1.45 -4.28
CA ASN A 79 6.95 2.74 -4.09
C ASN A 79 7.64 3.78 -4.98
N THR A 80 7.16 3.91 -6.22
CA THR A 80 7.59 4.95 -7.16
C THR A 80 7.12 6.37 -6.76
N GLN A 81 6.55 6.51 -5.56
CA GLN A 81 6.19 7.81 -4.99
C GLN A 81 7.36 8.56 -4.38
N GLU A 82 8.38 7.85 -3.92
CA GLU A 82 9.57 8.43 -3.30
C GLU A 82 10.63 8.80 -4.36
N THR A 83 11.44 9.82 -4.05
CA THR A 83 12.48 10.39 -4.94
C THR A 83 13.52 9.36 -5.38
N SER A 84 13.69 8.31 -4.57
CA SER A 84 14.37 7.06 -4.93
C SER A 84 13.35 5.95 -4.73
N PRO A 85 13.07 5.10 -5.74
CA PRO A 85 12.08 4.04 -5.57
C PRO A 85 12.55 3.07 -4.49
N ILE A 86 11.83 3.07 -3.36
CA ILE A 86 12.06 2.13 -2.27
C ILE A 86 11.09 0.96 -2.46
N THR A 87 11.62 -0.27 -2.39
CA THR A 87 10.79 -1.48 -2.39
C THR A 87 10.42 -1.82 -0.96
N TYR A 88 9.13 -1.94 -0.69
CA TYR A 88 8.58 -2.36 0.60
C TYR A 88 8.01 -3.77 0.48
N GLU A 89 8.18 -4.57 1.52
CA GLU A 89 7.39 -5.77 1.71
C GLU A 89 6.02 -5.38 2.28
N VAL A 90 4.95 -5.64 1.52
CA VAL A 90 3.59 -5.23 1.87
C VAL A 90 2.59 -6.38 1.75
N ILE A 91 1.44 -6.22 2.38
CA ILE A 91 0.28 -7.10 2.22
C ILE A 91 -0.96 -6.28 1.84
N PHE A 92 -1.91 -6.89 1.15
CA PHE A 92 -3.21 -6.28 0.91
C PHE A 92 -4.00 -6.19 2.22
N MET A 93 -4.45 -4.99 2.56
CA MET A 93 -5.32 -4.80 3.72
C MET A 93 -6.79 -5.12 3.39
N HIS A 94 -7.19 -4.88 2.14
CA HIS A 94 -8.56 -5.05 1.65
C HIS A 94 -8.54 -5.40 0.15
N PRO A 95 -9.63 -5.97 -0.40
CA PRO A 95 -9.79 -6.12 -1.83
C PRO A 95 -9.65 -4.78 -2.59
N PRO A 96 -9.03 -4.78 -3.79
CA PRO A 96 -8.94 -3.59 -4.62
C PRO A 96 -10.30 -2.99 -4.94
N LYS A 97 -10.48 -1.69 -4.72
CA LYS A 97 -11.72 -0.99 -5.10
C LYS A 97 -11.63 -0.54 -6.55
N CYS A 98 -12.43 -1.14 -7.43
CA CYS A 98 -12.52 -0.77 -8.84
C CYS A 98 -13.74 0.13 -9.09
N THR A 99 -13.52 1.31 -9.66
CA THR A 99 -14.58 2.23 -10.10
C THR A 99 -14.41 2.50 -11.60
N LEU A 100 -15.48 2.40 -12.38
CA LEU A 100 -15.44 2.73 -13.79
C LEU A 100 -15.65 4.24 -13.99
N ASP A 101 -14.65 4.92 -14.56
CA ASP A 101 -14.80 6.27 -15.08
C ASP A 101 -15.55 6.20 -16.41
N LYS A 102 -16.84 6.57 -16.36
CA LYS A 102 -17.76 6.57 -17.50
C LYS A 102 -17.35 7.53 -18.61
N VAL A 103 -16.56 8.57 -18.32
CA VAL A 103 -16.16 9.59 -19.31
C VAL A 103 -15.10 9.05 -20.26
N LYS A 104 -14.17 8.24 -19.75
CA LYS A 104 -13.04 7.69 -20.54
C LYS A 104 -13.16 6.19 -20.79
N ASN A 105 -14.21 5.54 -20.29
CA ASN A 105 -14.38 4.09 -20.26
C ASN A 105 -13.13 3.37 -19.72
N ARG A 106 -12.58 3.91 -18.62
CA ARG A 106 -11.36 3.43 -17.97
C ARG A 106 -11.60 3.21 -16.49
N TRP A 107 -10.84 2.30 -15.90
CA TRP A 107 -10.96 1.97 -14.49
C TRP A 107 -10.09 2.88 -13.62
N ARG A 108 -10.59 3.18 -12.44
CA ARG A 108 -9.83 3.65 -11.30
C ARG A 108 -9.75 2.50 -10.32
N ILE A 109 -8.55 2.07 -9.95
CA ILE A 109 -8.33 0.97 -9.01
C ILE A 109 -7.61 1.53 -7.79
N VAL A 110 -8.16 1.32 -6.62
CA VAL A 110 -7.55 1.74 -5.35
C VAL A 110 -7.14 0.49 -4.59
N ASN A 111 -5.83 0.34 -4.40
CA ASN A 111 -5.24 -0.69 -3.55
C ASN A 111 -4.86 -0.08 -2.19
N THR A 112 -5.04 -0.85 -1.13
CA THR A 112 -4.57 -0.47 0.21
C THR A 112 -3.52 -1.49 0.64
N PHE A 113 -2.30 -1.02 0.84
CA PHE A 113 -1.15 -1.83 1.23
C PHE A 113 -0.72 -1.47 2.64
N THR A 114 -0.34 -2.45 3.44
CA THR A 114 0.27 -2.22 4.75
C THR A 114 1.63 -2.88 4.78
N GLN A 115 2.61 -2.17 5.34
CA GLN A 115 3.97 -2.66 5.51
C GLN A 115 3.96 -3.90 6.40
N TYR A 116 4.50 -5.00 5.87
CA TYR A 116 4.56 -6.27 6.59
C TYR A 116 5.76 -6.32 7.55
N SER A 117 6.91 -5.78 7.12
CA SER A 117 8.16 -5.79 7.89
C SER A 117 8.87 -4.43 7.85
N PRO A 118 9.55 -4.00 8.93
CA PRO A 118 10.41 -2.83 8.90
C PRO A 118 11.56 -3.03 7.90
N LEU A 119 11.86 -1.98 7.12
CA LEU A 119 13.03 -1.92 6.23
C LEU A 119 14.34 -1.80 7.02
#